data_AF-W9X8N4-F1
#
_entry.id   AF-W9X8N4-F1
#
_cell.length_a   1.000
_cell.length_b   1.000
_cell.length_c   1.000
_cell.angle_alpha   90.00
_cell.angle_beta   90.00
_cell.angle_gamma   90.00
#
_symmetry.space_group_name_H-M   'P 1'
#
loop_
_entity.id
_entity.type
_entity.pdbx_description
1 polymer ?
#
loop_
_entity_poly.entity_id
_entity_poly.type
_entity_poly.pdbx_seq_one_letter_code
_entity_poly.pdbx_strand_id
1 'polypeptide(L)'
;MGTKWFPGENVGIGKDHTLYALEYGYVRYYRDPLKHPKRRYIGVALEKEGPRSQLPTPRNAPSRRRLGMYATPMKPLPSAESQISADESFLEAHLSQSSKQTPFKSAQGGAIIPQAAAPPPVFNRQGTYREANASIGWAAERKGVKVREYDRSDRWLAWKKRALRVKRGMEAKAARAMRKTKGKKSNKGQKTAQKKK
;
A
#
# COMPACT_ATOMS: atom_id res chain seq x y z
N MET A 1 -27.44 -13.10 9.18
CA MET A 1 -26.55 -11.92 9.20
C MET A 1 -25.15 -12.35 8.83
N GLY A 2 -24.57 -11.78 7.77
CA GLY A 2 -23.34 -12.26 7.11
C GLY A 2 -23.49 -12.27 5.58
N THR A 3 -22.41 -12.51 4.84
CA THR A 3 -22.40 -12.46 3.36
C THR A 3 -23.01 -13.71 2.72
N LYS A 4 -24.36 -13.75 2.63
CA LYS A 4 -25.08 -14.76 1.84
C LYS A 4 -24.86 -14.58 0.33
N TRP A 5 -24.68 -13.31 -0.05
CA TRP A 5 -24.26 -12.83 -1.36
C TRP A 5 -22.98 -12.01 -1.19
N PHE A 6 -22.09 -12.12 -2.15
CA PHE A 6 -20.81 -11.43 -2.18
C PHE A 6 -20.87 -10.28 -3.19
N PRO A 7 -20.11 -9.20 -2.96
CA PRO A 7 -19.99 -8.12 -3.93
C PRO A 7 -19.34 -8.66 -5.21
N GLY A 8 -20.06 -8.53 -6.32
CA GLY A 8 -19.62 -8.85 -7.66
C GLY A 8 -19.08 -7.63 -8.38
N GLU A 9 -19.25 -7.60 -9.70
CA GLU A 9 -18.83 -6.48 -10.53
C GLU A 9 -19.66 -5.21 -10.24
N ASN A 10 -18.99 -4.05 -10.12
CA ASN A 10 -19.60 -2.73 -9.86
C ASN A 10 -20.47 -2.65 -8.58
N VAL A 11 -20.20 -3.50 -7.58
CA VAL A 11 -20.92 -3.54 -6.29
C VAL A 11 -19.95 -3.42 -5.12
N GLY A 12 -20.27 -2.52 -4.19
CA GLY A 12 -19.59 -2.36 -2.91
C GLY A 12 -20.29 -3.11 -1.78
N ILE A 13 -19.60 -3.28 -0.65
CA ILE A 13 -20.16 -3.88 0.57
C ILE A 13 -19.94 -2.96 1.76
N GLY A 14 -21.02 -2.70 2.52
CA GLY A 14 -21.00 -1.92 3.74
C GLY A 14 -20.45 -2.71 4.94
N LYS A 15 -20.24 -2.01 6.08
CA LYS A 15 -19.78 -2.62 7.34
C LYS A 15 -20.74 -3.70 7.85
N ASP A 16 -22.03 -3.48 7.64
CA ASP A 16 -23.14 -4.37 7.96
C ASP A 16 -23.40 -5.45 6.89
N HIS A 17 -22.52 -5.55 5.89
CA HIS A 17 -22.65 -6.43 4.72
C HIS A 17 -23.81 -6.08 3.77
N THR A 18 -24.34 -4.86 3.85
CA THR A 18 -25.29 -4.34 2.86
C THR A 18 -24.58 -4.11 1.54
N LEU A 19 -25.15 -4.60 0.44
CA LEU A 19 -24.59 -4.43 -0.90
C LEU A 19 -25.17 -3.19 -1.55
N TYR A 20 -24.31 -2.36 -2.14
CA TYR A 20 -24.71 -1.13 -2.83
C TYR A 20 -24.03 -1.01 -4.19
N ALA A 21 -24.67 -0.32 -5.12
CA ALA A 21 -24.14 -0.11 -6.47
C ALA A 21 -23.05 0.98 -6.47
N LEU A 22 -21.94 0.71 -7.15
CA LEU A 22 -20.88 1.71 -7.39
C LEU A 22 -21.10 2.47 -8.69
N GLU A 23 -21.73 1.83 -9.67
CA GLU A 23 -22.06 2.42 -10.96
C GLU A 23 -23.56 2.26 -11.25
N TYR A 24 -24.11 3.17 -12.06
CA TYR A 24 -25.48 3.03 -12.56
C TYR A 24 -25.57 1.84 -13.53
N GLY A 25 -26.62 1.03 -13.41
CA GLY A 25 -26.86 -0.10 -14.29
C GLY A 25 -27.95 -1.04 -13.79
N TYR A 26 -27.84 -2.30 -14.17
CA TYR A 26 -28.84 -3.33 -13.93
C TYR A 26 -28.30 -4.42 -13.03
N VAL A 27 -29.03 -4.71 -11.95
CA VAL A 27 -28.63 -5.74 -10.98
C VAL A 27 -28.71 -7.12 -11.63
N ARG A 28 -27.66 -7.93 -11.44
CA ARG A 28 -27.56 -9.31 -11.91
C ARG A 28 -27.07 -10.22 -10.78
N TYR A 29 -27.75 -11.34 -10.62
CA TYR A 29 -27.36 -12.40 -9.70
C TYR A 29 -26.61 -13.48 -10.48
N TYR A 30 -25.41 -13.86 -10.05
CA TYR A 30 -24.62 -14.86 -10.76
C TYR A 30 -23.72 -15.66 -9.82
N ARG A 31 -23.15 -16.73 -10.36
CA ARG A 31 -22.11 -17.54 -9.72
C ARG A 31 -20.90 -17.58 -10.63
N ASP A 32 -19.72 -17.47 -10.05
CA ASP A 32 -18.47 -17.57 -10.79
C ASP A 32 -17.72 -18.83 -10.31
N PRO A 33 -17.94 -19.98 -10.98
CA PRO A 33 -17.30 -21.23 -10.57
C PRO A 33 -15.78 -21.22 -10.77
N LEU A 34 -15.29 -20.43 -11.72
CA LEU A 34 -13.86 -20.31 -12.02
C LEU A 34 -13.13 -19.58 -10.90
N LYS A 35 -13.74 -18.53 -10.34
CA LYS A 35 -13.14 -17.75 -9.24
C LYS A 35 -13.43 -18.37 -7.87
N HIS A 36 -14.70 -18.63 -7.57
CA HIS A 36 -15.13 -19.13 -6.27
C HIS A 36 -16.37 -20.05 -6.39
N PRO A 37 -16.21 -21.38 -6.35
CA PRO A 37 -17.28 -22.34 -6.67
C PRO A 37 -18.48 -22.31 -5.71
N LYS A 38 -18.23 -22.01 -4.43
CA LYS A 38 -19.26 -22.03 -3.38
C LYS A 38 -19.94 -20.68 -3.15
N ARG A 39 -19.42 -19.60 -3.74
CA ARG A 39 -19.91 -18.23 -3.49
C ARG A 39 -20.93 -17.81 -4.54
N ARG A 40 -21.86 -16.95 -4.12
CA ARG A 40 -22.84 -16.32 -4.99
C ARG A 40 -22.62 -14.82 -5.01
N TYR A 41 -22.75 -14.19 -6.16
CA TYR A 41 -22.43 -12.79 -6.38
C TYR A 41 -23.65 -12.00 -6.82
N ILE A 42 -23.65 -10.72 -6.42
CA ILE A 42 -24.54 -9.71 -6.97
C ILE A 42 -23.64 -8.67 -7.61
N GLY A 43 -23.85 -8.41 -8.90
CA GLY A 43 -23.15 -7.38 -9.65
C GLY A 43 -24.12 -6.43 -10.34
N VAL A 44 -23.61 -5.31 -10.80
CA VAL A 44 -24.35 -4.34 -11.62
C VAL A 44 -23.75 -4.34 -13.03
N ALA A 45 -24.55 -4.76 -14.00
CA ALA A 45 -24.20 -4.71 -15.40
C ALA A 45 -24.49 -3.33 -15.98
N LEU A 46 -23.57 -2.81 -16.81
CA LEU A 46 -23.70 -1.47 -17.40
C LEU A 46 -24.83 -1.41 -18.44
N GLU A 47 -25.02 -2.49 -19.18
CA GLU A 47 -26.02 -2.62 -20.24
C GLU A 47 -27.19 -3.51 -19.81
N LYS A 48 -28.39 -3.18 -20.29
CA LYS A 48 -29.62 -3.90 -19.92
C LYS A 48 -29.70 -5.29 -20.52
N GLU A 49 -29.36 -5.39 -21.81
CA GLU A 49 -29.54 -6.57 -22.65
C GLU A 49 -28.23 -6.90 -23.40
N GLY A 50 -28.17 -8.11 -23.94
CA GLY A 50 -27.08 -8.57 -24.82
C GLY A 50 -25.87 -9.16 -24.07
N PRO A 51 -24.80 -9.52 -24.82
CA PRO A 51 -23.61 -10.19 -24.27
C PRO A 51 -22.86 -9.36 -23.22
N ARG A 52 -23.11 -8.04 -23.22
CA ARG A 52 -22.50 -7.09 -22.29
C ARG A 52 -23.25 -6.95 -20.97
N SER A 53 -24.49 -7.44 -20.91
CA SER A 53 -25.28 -7.51 -19.68
C SER A 53 -24.94 -8.74 -18.83
N GLN A 54 -24.50 -9.83 -19.48
CA GLN A 54 -24.25 -11.08 -18.77
C GLN A 54 -23.01 -11.01 -17.89
N LEU A 55 -23.21 -11.32 -16.61
CA LEU A 55 -22.16 -11.59 -15.63
C LEU A 55 -22.13 -13.09 -15.30
N PRO A 56 -20.96 -13.70 -15.01
CA PRO A 56 -19.63 -13.10 -14.88
C PRO A 56 -18.96 -12.75 -16.23
N THR A 57 -18.13 -11.71 -16.25
CA THR A 57 -17.27 -11.44 -17.42
C THR A 57 -16.28 -12.59 -17.65
N PRO A 58 -16.07 -13.03 -18.89
CA PRO A 58 -15.07 -14.07 -19.16
C PRO A 58 -13.66 -13.54 -18.85
N ARG A 59 -12.80 -14.43 -18.35
CA ARG A 59 -11.49 -14.09 -17.77
C ARG A 59 -10.57 -13.23 -18.66
N ASN A 60 -10.63 -13.44 -19.97
CA ASN A 60 -9.74 -12.79 -20.94
C ASN A 60 -10.42 -11.62 -21.67
N ALA A 61 -11.66 -11.27 -21.34
CA ALA A 61 -12.31 -10.11 -21.93
C ALA A 61 -11.85 -8.81 -21.23
N PRO A 62 -11.82 -7.69 -21.97
CA PRO A 62 -11.57 -6.39 -21.38
C PRO A 62 -12.66 -6.04 -20.35
N SER A 63 -12.23 -5.43 -19.24
CA SER A 63 -13.14 -4.92 -18.20
C SER A 63 -13.97 -3.78 -18.77
N ARG A 64 -15.29 -3.88 -18.60
CA ARG A 64 -16.25 -2.87 -19.06
C ARG A 64 -16.35 -1.79 -17.99
N ARG A 65 -16.08 -0.53 -18.35
CA ARG A 65 -16.04 0.60 -17.40
C ARG A 65 -16.68 1.83 -18.01
N ARG A 66 -17.29 2.69 -17.19
CA ARG A 66 -17.77 4.01 -17.60
C ARG A 66 -16.78 5.08 -17.16
N LEU A 67 -16.55 6.07 -18.02
CA LEU A 67 -15.76 7.24 -17.67
C LEU A 67 -16.51 8.16 -16.70
N GLY A 68 -17.84 8.28 -16.86
CA GLY A 68 -18.67 9.09 -15.96
C GLY A 68 -18.41 10.61 -16.05
N MET A 69 -17.76 11.08 -17.11
CA MET A 69 -17.43 12.49 -17.32
C MET A 69 -17.98 12.96 -18.66
N TYR A 70 -18.32 14.25 -18.73
CA TYR A 70 -18.70 14.93 -19.97
C TYR A 70 -17.58 15.88 -20.40
N ALA A 71 -17.36 16.00 -21.70
CA ALA A 71 -16.38 16.93 -22.25
C ALA A 71 -16.87 18.36 -21.97
N THR A 72 -16.11 19.09 -21.16
CA THR A 72 -16.39 20.50 -20.86
C THR A 72 -15.31 21.34 -21.53
N PRO A 73 -15.65 22.41 -22.27
CA PRO A 73 -14.64 23.32 -22.79
C PRO A 73 -13.88 23.91 -21.60
N MET A 74 -12.55 23.89 -21.69
CA MET A 74 -11.70 24.46 -20.65
C MET A 74 -11.91 25.97 -20.63
N LYS A 75 -12.21 26.56 -19.46
CA LYS A 75 -12.20 28.01 -19.32
C LYS A 75 -10.79 28.50 -19.64
N PRO A 76 -10.59 29.50 -20.52
CA PRO A 76 -9.26 30.05 -20.73
C PRO A 76 -8.71 30.51 -19.38
N LEU A 77 -7.46 30.12 -19.11
CA LEU A 77 -6.74 30.56 -17.91
C LEU A 77 -6.80 32.09 -17.89
N PRO A 78 -7.25 32.71 -16.79
CA PRO A 78 -7.18 34.16 -16.70
C PRO A 78 -5.70 34.56 -16.72
N SER A 79 -5.34 35.67 -17.37
CA SER A 79 -3.95 36.12 -17.52
C SER A 79 -3.19 36.01 -16.20
N ALA A 80 -1.94 35.55 -16.24
CA ALA A 80 -1.12 35.22 -15.06
C ALA A 80 -1.17 36.30 -13.95
N GLU A 81 -1.31 37.57 -14.32
CA GLU A 81 -1.46 38.72 -13.43
C GLU A 81 -2.65 38.60 -12.45
N SER A 82 -3.79 38.08 -12.92
CA SER A 82 -5.00 37.90 -12.10
C SER A 82 -4.90 36.72 -11.14
N GLN A 83 -4.13 35.69 -11.48
CA GLN A 83 -3.86 34.54 -10.60
C GLN A 83 -2.92 34.96 -9.46
N ILE A 84 -1.86 35.71 -9.79
CA ILE A 84 -0.91 36.25 -8.80
C ILE A 84 -1.67 37.11 -7.77
N SER A 85 -2.56 38.01 -8.20
CA SER A 85 -3.34 38.82 -7.25
C SER A 85 -4.29 38.02 -6.37
N ALA A 86 -4.85 36.92 -6.88
CA ALA A 86 -5.76 36.07 -6.13
C ALA A 86 -5.00 35.25 -5.07
N ASP A 87 -3.86 34.68 -5.45
CA ASP A 87 -2.99 33.90 -4.55
C ASP A 87 -2.36 34.79 -3.45
N GLU A 88 -1.92 36.01 -3.79
CA GLU A 88 -1.44 37.01 -2.83
C GLU A 88 -2.55 37.39 -1.83
N SER A 89 -3.78 37.66 -2.31
CA SER A 89 -4.91 37.99 -1.43
C SER A 89 -5.29 36.84 -0.49
N PHE A 90 -5.15 35.60 -0.93
CA PHE A 90 -5.40 34.41 -0.12
C PHE A 90 -4.33 34.20 0.96
N LEU A 91 -3.05 34.38 0.60
CA LEU A 91 -1.92 34.31 1.56
C LEU A 91 -2.04 35.36 2.66
N GLU A 92 -2.41 36.59 2.31
CA GLU A 92 -2.52 37.70 3.27
C GLU A 92 -3.68 37.53 4.27
N ALA A 93 -4.81 36.97 3.81
CA ALA A 93 -5.93 36.62 4.66
C ALA A 93 -5.59 35.53 5.71
N HIS A 94 -4.66 34.63 5.39
CA HIS A 94 -4.28 33.51 6.27
C HIS A 94 -3.05 33.77 7.14
N LEU A 95 -2.18 34.73 6.79
CA LEU A 95 -1.08 35.17 7.65
C LEU A 95 -1.53 36.14 8.76
N SER A 96 -2.52 36.97 8.49
CA SER A 96 -2.99 38.00 9.44
C SER A 96 -3.74 37.44 10.66
N GLN A 97 -4.20 36.18 10.64
CA GLN A 97 -4.88 35.55 11.78
C GLN A 97 -3.94 34.92 12.81
N SER A 98 -2.64 34.74 12.52
CA SER A 98 -1.71 34.02 13.41
C SER A 98 -0.78 34.91 14.26
N SER A 99 -0.90 36.24 14.19
CA SER A 99 0.03 37.16 14.89
C SER A 99 -0.40 37.59 16.31
N LYS A 100 -1.46 37.00 16.87
CA LYS A 100 -1.70 37.05 18.32
C LYS A 100 -0.88 35.97 19.03
N GLN A 101 0.45 36.00 18.87
CA GLN A 101 1.39 35.28 19.72
C GLN A 101 2.19 36.30 20.53
N THR A 102 2.01 36.21 21.84
CA THR A 102 2.68 36.98 22.88
C THR A 102 4.20 37.01 22.73
N PRO A 103 4.88 38.13 23.06
CA PRO A 103 6.33 38.23 22.92
C PRO A 103 7.03 37.32 23.93
N PHE A 104 7.74 36.32 23.43
CA PHE A 104 8.68 35.52 24.23
C PHE A 104 9.93 36.36 24.51
N LYS A 105 10.22 36.62 25.79
CA LYS A 105 11.45 37.30 26.23
C LYS A 105 12.67 36.42 25.89
N SER A 106 13.48 36.89 24.94
CA SER A 106 14.81 36.36 24.69
C SER A 106 15.78 36.78 25.80
N ALA A 107 16.19 35.83 26.63
CA ALA A 107 17.32 36.00 27.55
C ALA A 107 18.60 35.42 26.92
N GLN A 108 19.57 36.31 26.69
CA GLN A 108 21.02 36.14 26.82
C GLN A 108 21.73 35.02 26.03
N GLY A 109 22.42 35.47 24.98
CA GLY A 109 23.87 35.33 24.81
C GLY A 109 24.50 33.96 25.04
N GLY A 110 24.67 33.20 23.95
CA GLY A 110 25.57 32.05 23.90
C GLY A 110 25.75 31.57 22.46
N ALA A 111 26.98 31.57 21.97
CA ALA A 111 27.34 31.10 20.64
C ALA A 111 27.00 29.61 20.47
N ILE A 112 26.22 29.29 19.43
CA ILE A 112 25.77 27.92 19.16
C ILE A 112 26.78 27.26 18.20
N ILE A 113 27.62 26.38 18.74
CA ILE A 113 28.37 25.40 17.96
C ILE A 113 27.34 24.38 17.42
N PRO A 114 27.31 24.02 16.11
CA PRO A 114 26.38 23.02 15.61
C PRO A 114 26.84 21.63 16.09
N GLN A 115 26.41 21.23 17.27
CA GLN A 115 26.59 19.89 17.77
C GLN A 115 25.69 18.95 16.95
N ALA A 116 26.28 17.91 16.36
CA ALA A 116 25.56 16.90 15.58
C ALA A 116 24.36 16.38 16.41
N ALA A 117 23.16 16.58 15.87
CA ALA A 117 21.91 16.31 16.58
C ALA A 117 21.91 14.88 17.14
N ALA A 118 21.78 14.76 18.47
CA ALA A 118 21.65 13.49 19.14
C ALA A 118 20.49 12.68 18.52
N PRO A 119 20.63 11.36 18.33
CA PRO A 119 19.56 10.55 17.75
C PRO A 119 18.28 10.68 18.60
N PRO A 120 17.09 10.74 17.97
CA PRO A 120 15.84 10.88 18.70
C PRO A 120 15.66 9.70 19.68
N PRO A 121 15.05 9.94 20.86
CA PRO A 121 14.88 8.91 21.87
C PRO A 121 14.08 7.72 21.31
N VAL A 122 14.59 6.51 21.52
CA VAL A 122 13.90 5.26 21.20
C VAL A 122 12.64 5.16 22.06
N PHE A 123 11.47 5.12 21.42
CA PHE A 123 10.19 4.99 22.11
C PHE A 123 9.99 3.56 22.63
N ASN A 124 10.04 3.39 23.94
CA ASN A 124 9.75 2.12 24.61
C ASN A 124 8.24 1.98 24.88
N ARG A 125 7.52 1.26 24.02
CA ARG A 125 6.20 0.72 24.39
C ARG A 125 6.37 -0.76 24.75
N GLN A 126 6.32 -1.06 26.04
CA GLN A 126 6.34 -2.41 26.61
C GLN A 126 7.63 -3.23 26.41
N GLY A 127 8.79 -2.67 26.79
CA GLY A 127 10.02 -3.46 26.97
C GLY A 127 10.66 -4.03 25.70
N THR A 128 10.17 -3.68 24.51
CA THR A 128 10.82 -4.02 23.24
C THR A 128 11.41 -2.75 22.61
N TYR A 129 12.70 -2.78 22.31
CA TYR A 129 13.37 -1.71 21.57
C TYR A 129 12.74 -1.64 20.18
N ARG A 130 11.95 -0.60 19.92
CA ARG A 130 11.44 -0.27 18.59
C ARG A 130 11.96 1.09 18.18
N GLU A 131 12.77 1.11 17.13
CA GLU A 131 13.12 2.35 16.45
C GLU A 131 11.87 2.92 15.77
N ALA A 132 11.70 4.25 15.81
CA ALA A 132 10.65 4.91 15.04
C ALA A 132 10.84 4.63 13.53
N ASN A 133 9.75 4.48 12.78
CA ASN A 133 9.81 4.23 11.33
C ASN A 133 10.68 5.28 10.58
N ALA A 134 10.68 6.54 11.05
CA ALA A 134 11.54 7.61 10.52
C ALA A 134 13.04 7.36 10.77
N SER A 135 13.40 6.81 11.94
CA SER A 135 14.79 6.47 12.27
C SER A 135 15.35 5.39 11.35
N ILE A 136 14.53 4.39 11.00
CA ILE A 136 14.88 3.33 10.04
C ILE A 136 15.18 3.92 8.65
N GLY A 137 14.43 4.96 8.23
CA GLY A 137 14.68 5.67 6.97
C GLY A 137 16.05 6.35 6.92
N TRP A 138 16.45 7.00 8.01
CA TRP A 138 17.76 7.66 8.14
C TRP A 138 18.92 6.70 8.48
N ALA A 139 18.66 5.40 8.65
CA ALA A 139 19.72 4.44 8.99
C ALA A 139 20.77 4.29 7.88
N ALA A 140 20.39 4.49 6.62
CA ALA A 140 21.32 4.48 5.48
C ALA A 140 22.21 5.73 5.47
N GLU A 141 21.65 6.89 5.81
CA GLU A 141 22.35 8.17 5.92
C GLU A 141 23.31 8.19 7.10
N ARG A 142 22.89 7.70 8.28
CA ARG A 142 23.76 7.51 9.46
C ARG A 142 24.94 6.58 9.20
N LYS A 143 24.76 5.55 8.36
CA LYS A 143 25.82 4.62 7.97
C LYS A 143 26.65 5.13 6.79
N GLY A 144 26.36 6.33 6.26
CA GLY A 144 27.08 6.90 5.12
C GLY A 144 26.99 6.06 3.84
N VAL A 145 25.94 5.25 3.68
CA VAL A 145 25.84 4.33 2.54
C VAL A 145 25.45 5.10 1.28
N LYS A 146 26.44 5.44 0.45
CA LYS A 146 26.22 6.08 -0.85
C LYS A 146 25.84 5.02 -1.89
N VAL A 147 24.57 5.02 -2.31
CA VAL A 147 24.09 4.15 -3.40
C VAL A 147 24.50 4.76 -4.74
N ARG A 148 25.10 3.97 -5.62
CA ARG A 148 25.38 4.39 -7.01
C ARG A 148 24.08 4.69 -7.75
N GLU A 149 24.06 5.78 -8.51
CA GLU A 149 22.95 6.17 -9.37
C GLU A 149 22.60 5.05 -10.37
N TYR A 150 21.31 4.96 -10.71
CA TYR A 150 20.82 3.95 -11.61
C TYR A 150 21.01 4.39 -13.06
N ASP A 151 21.93 3.75 -13.77
CA ASP A 151 22.10 3.92 -15.20
C ASP A 151 21.25 2.89 -15.98
N ARG A 152 20.43 3.37 -16.91
CA ARG A 152 19.57 2.55 -17.79
C ARG A 152 20.37 1.89 -18.92
N SER A 153 21.52 2.45 -19.28
CA SER A 153 22.34 2.01 -20.42
C SER A 153 23.27 0.83 -20.07
N ASP A 154 23.70 0.72 -18.80
CA ASP A 154 24.53 -0.39 -18.33
C ASP A 154 23.70 -1.66 -18.03
N ARG A 155 23.32 -2.34 -19.12
CA ARG A 155 22.59 -3.61 -19.08
C ARG A 155 23.40 -4.76 -18.46
N TRP A 156 24.73 -4.71 -18.52
CA TRP A 156 25.62 -5.74 -17.97
C TRP A 156 25.67 -5.73 -16.45
N LEU A 157 25.71 -4.55 -15.84
CA LEU A 157 25.63 -4.40 -14.38
C LEU A 157 24.23 -4.74 -13.86
N ALA A 158 23.18 -4.39 -14.60
CA ALA A 158 21.81 -4.82 -14.30
C ALA A 158 21.68 -6.35 -14.35
N TRP A 159 22.27 -7.00 -15.35
CA TRP A 159 22.31 -8.47 -15.46
C TRP A 159 23.08 -9.10 -14.29
N LYS A 160 24.27 -8.59 -13.95
CA LYS A 160 25.04 -9.05 -12.78
C LYS A 160 24.26 -8.91 -11.47
N LYS A 161 23.61 -7.76 -11.23
CA LYS A 161 22.74 -7.54 -10.06
C LYS A 161 21.55 -8.51 -10.04
N ARG A 162 20.95 -8.81 -11.21
CA ARG A 162 19.86 -9.80 -11.33
C ARG A 162 20.34 -11.21 -11.02
N ALA A 163 21.49 -11.63 -11.54
CA ALA A 163 22.09 -12.93 -11.27
C ALA A 163 22.39 -13.12 -9.77
N LEU A 164 22.97 -12.09 -9.12
CA LEU A 164 23.19 -12.08 -7.67
C LEU A 164 21.88 -12.18 -6.87
N ARG A 165 20.83 -11.49 -7.31
CA ARG A 165 19.50 -11.57 -6.68
C ARG A 165 18.91 -12.98 -6.79
N VAL A 166 19.02 -13.61 -7.96
CA VAL A 166 18.56 -14.99 -8.18
C VAL A 166 19.36 -15.95 -7.31
N LYS A 167 20.69 -15.84 -7.29
CA LYS A 167 21.58 -16.65 -6.44
C LYS A 167 21.23 -16.53 -4.96
N ARG A 168 21.10 -15.30 -4.45
CA ARG A 168 20.69 -15.04 -3.06
C ARG A 168 19.31 -15.62 -2.74
N GLY A 169 18.38 -15.57 -3.70
CA GLY A 169 17.06 -16.19 -3.57
C GLY A 169 17.15 -17.72 -3.48
N MET A 170 18.01 -18.35 -4.27
CA MET A 170 18.29 -19.79 -4.22
C MET A 170 18.93 -20.18 -2.88
N GLU A 171 19.94 -19.45 -2.42
CA GLU A 171 20.60 -19.65 -1.12
C GLU A 171 19.60 -19.51 0.05
N ALA A 172 18.75 -18.49 0.03
CA ALA A 172 17.71 -18.31 1.03
C ALA A 172 16.67 -19.45 1.02
N LYS A 173 16.32 -19.97 -0.17
CA LYS A 173 15.42 -21.12 -0.30
C LYS A 173 16.08 -22.40 0.24
N ALA A 174 17.36 -22.62 -0.03
CA ALA A 174 18.14 -23.74 0.51
C ALA A 174 18.25 -23.66 2.04
N ALA A 175 18.59 -22.50 2.60
CA ALA A 175 18.64 -22.28 4.04
C ALA A 175 17.28 -22.53 4.72
N ARG A 176 16.17 -22.09 4.10
CA ARG A 176 14.81 -22.38 4.61
C ARG A 176 14.47 -23.88 4.53
N ALA A 177 14.92 -24.58 3.49
CA ALA A 177 14.73 -26.03 3.38
C ALA A 177 15.47 -26.79 4.49
N MET A 178 16.72 -26.42 4.78
CA MET A 178 17.51 -26.99 5.89
C MET A 178 16.91 -26.71 7.27
N ARG A 179 16.29 -25.54 7.47
CA ARG A 179 15.58 -25.23 8.73
C ARG A 179 14.34 -26.12 8.95
N LYS A 180 13.65 -26.52 7.87
CA LYS A 180 12.48 -27.41 7.93
C LYS A 180 12.85 -28.86 8.27
N THR A 181 14.04 -29.33 7.87
CA THR A 181 14.48 -30.71 8.18
C THR A 181 14.94 -30.85 9.64
N LYS A 182 15.52 -29.80 10.24
CA LYS A 182 15.96 -29.83 11.65
C LYS A 182 14.80 -29.91 12.66
N GLY A 183 13.61 -29.42 12.29
CA GLY A 183 12.39 -29.48 13.12
C GLY A 183 11.63 -30.81 13.09
N LYS A 184 12.05 -31.80 12.29
CA LYS A 184 11.38 -33.10 12.14
C LYS A 184 12.04 -34.26 12.89
N LYS A 185 13.07 -33.99 13.70
CA LYS A 185 13.84 -34.98 14.49
C LYS A 185 13.47 -35.02 15.99
N SER A 186 12.26 -34.60 16.38
CA SER A 186 11.73 -34.91 17.71
C SER A 186 10.42 -35.66 17.59
N ASN A 187 10.32 -36.74 18.38
CA ASN A 187 9.18 -37.65 18.55
C ASN A 187 8.98 -38.77 17.51
N LYS A 188 9.84 -39.79 17.58
CA LYS A 188 9.40 -41.18 17.44
C LYS A 188 10.00 -41.99 18.59
N GLY A 189 9.27 -42.07 19.70
CA GLY A 189 9.65 -42.87 20.87
C GLY A 189 9.88 -44.33 20.48
N GLN A 190 10.95 -44.92 21.00
CA GLN A 190 11.20 -46.35 20.93
C GLN A 190 10.05 -47.08 21.62
N LYS A 191 9.28 -47.89 20.88
CA LYS A 191 8.33 -48.82 21.47
C LYS A 191 9.11 -50.04 21.96
N THR A 192 9.34 -50.12 23.27
CA THR A 192 9.82 -51.33 23.95
C THR A 192 8.71 -52.39 23.89
N ALA A 193 8.97 -53.49 23.18
CA ALA A 193 8.09 -54.65 23.17
C ALA A 193 8.32 -55.47 24.46
N GLN A 194 7.35 -55.42 25.39
CA GLN A 194 7.31 -56.35 26.52
C GLN A 194 6.74 -57.70 26.04
N LYS A 195 7.60 -58.71 26.06
CA LYS A 195 7.27 -60.11 25.81
C LYS A 195 6.76 -60.71 27.14
N LYS A 196 5.46 -60.99 27.26
CA LYS A 196 4.92 -61.79 28.36
C LYS A 196 5.21 -63.28 28.09
N LYS A 197 5.76 -63.96 29.09
CA LYS A 197 5.70 -65.40 29.27
C LYS A 197 4.39 -65.75 29.98
#